data_AF-A0A9X4XA83-F1
#
_entry.id   AF-A0A9X4XA83-F1
#
_cell.length_a   1.000
_cell.length_b   1.000
_cell.length_c   1.000
_cell.angle_alpha   90.00
_cell.angle_beta   90.00
_cell.angle_gamma   90.00
#
_symmetry.space_group_name_H-M   'P 1'
#
loop_
_entity.id
_entity.type
_entity.pdbx_description
1 polymer ?
#
loop_
_entity_poly.entity_id
_entity_poly.type
_entity_poly.pdbx_seq_one_letter_code
_entity_poly.pdbx_strand_id
1 'polypeptide(L)'
;MVNKRSKVTDYISGKEITAGPEEIEAVQPLLKQLVNDYNYPKNHIVAHPQWKVKSRPSDRTKQYPVDIAIFTGSKHTDDNLYAIAECKRKTRKDGLAQLKIYLSLSNAKLGIWFNGKEYAFVHKIVKNNEIEFQNISNIPLCGQRIEDLGLFKRKDLIKTNNLKPVFNTIRNYLAANNIGSTLDSELMIQLINIIFSQIAIINKSPF
;
A
#
# COMPACT_ATOMS: atom_id res chain seq x y z
N MET A 1 -9.95 16.84 -22.19
CA MET A 1 -10.82 15.73 -21.73
C MET A 1 -11.42 16.13 -20.39
N VAL A 2 -12.75 16.16 -20.31
CA VAL A 2 -13.50 16.59 -19.12
C VAL A 2 -13.29 15.56 -18.00
N ASN A 3 -12.78 15.99 -16.83
CA ASN A 3 -12.77 15.19 -15.60
C ASN A 3 -14.24 14.94 -15.20
N LYS A 4 -14.83 13.85 -15.67
CA LYS A 4 -16.18 13.45 -15.27
C LYS A 4 -16.08 12.92 -13.84
N ARG A 5 -16.26 13.82 -12.86
CA ARG A 5 -16.41 13.44 -11.45
C ARG A 5 -17.63 12.53 -11.35
N SER A 6 -17.43 11.30 -10.90
CA SER A 6 -18.50 10.34 -10.66
C SER A 6 -18.79 10.25 -9.17
N LYS A 7 -20.00 9.83 -8.83
CA LYS A 7 -20.33 9.50 -7.46
C LYS A 7 -19.96 8.04 -7.21
N VAL A 8 -19.26 7.77 -6.11
CA VAL A 8 -18.92 6.42 -5.67
C VAL A 8 -19.20 6.29 -4.18
N THR A 9 -19.55 5.10 -3.74
CA THR A 9 -19.64 4.78 -2.32
C THR A 9 -18.25 4.51 -1.77
N ASP A 10 -17.81 5.30 -0.79
CA ASP A 10 -16.56 5.08 -0.08
C ASP A 10 -16.61 3.75 0.68
N TYR A 11 -15.62 2.89 0.48
CA TYR A 11 -15.60 1.54 1.02
C TYR A 11 -15.52 1.49 2.55
N ILE A 12 -14.89 2.49 3.17
CA ILE A 12 -14.72 2.54 4.63
C ILE A 12 -15.96 3.10 5.31
N SER A 13 -16.40 4.30 4.93
CA SER A 13 -17.49 5.02 5.58
C SER A 13 -18.88 4.63 5.07
N GLY A 14 -18.98 4.02 3.89
CA GLY A 14 -20.25 3.72 3.22
C GLY A 14 -20.98 4.96 2.68
N LYS A 15 -20.37 6.14 2.74
CA LYS A 15 -20.97 7.40 2.27
C LYS A 15 -20.70 7.61 0.78
N GLU A 16 -21.62 8.28 0.11
CA GLU A 16 -21.43 8.69 -1.28
C GLU A 16 -20.49 9.91 -1.34
N ILE A 17 -19.42 9.79 -2.13
CA ILE A 17 -18.44 10.85 -2.33
C ILE A 17 -18.31 11.20 -3.81
N THR A 18 -17.91 12.44 -4.07
CA THR A 18 -17.55 12.89 -5.42
C THR A 18 -16.11 12.47 -5.71
N ALA A 19 -15.92 11.58 -6.67
CA ALA A 19 -14.64 10.96 -6.96
C ALA A 19 -14.04 11.44 -8.27
N GLY A 20 -12.75 11.78 -8.22
CA GLY A 20 -11.91 11.93 -9.42
C GLY A 20 -11.31 10.58 -9.85
N PRO A 21 -10.51 10.56 -10.93
CA PRO A 21 -9.87 9.33 -11.40
C PRO A 21 -9.01 8.65 -10.32
N GLU A 22 -8.23 9.41 -9.54
CA GLU A 22 -7.37 8.87 -8.49
C GLU A 22 -8.14 8.13 -7.39
N GLU A 23 -9.27 8.69 -6.98
CA GLU A 23 -10.17 8.09 -5.98
C GLU A 23 -10.69 6.74 -6.48
N ILE A 24 -11.15 6.67 -7.73
CA ILE A 24 -11.73 5.47 -8.36
C ILE A 24 -10.66 4.42 -8.63
N GLU A 25 -9.48 4.85 -9.08
CA GLU A 25 -8.46 3.99 -9.65
C GLU A 25 -7.41 3.52 -8.66
N ALA A 26 -7.18 4.27 -7.56
CA ALA A 26 -6.15 3.97 -6.57
C ALA A 26 -6.71 3.91 -5.14
N VAL A 27 -7.39 4.95 -4.66
CA VAL A 27 -7.85 5.03 -3.26
C VAL A 27 -8.86 3.91 -2.94
N GLN A 28 -9.99 3.84 -3.64
CA GLN A 28 -11.02 2.83 -3.38
C GLN A 28 -10.53 1.38 -3.57
N PRO A 29 -9.72 1.06 -4.61
CA PRO A 29 -9.07 -0.25 -4.70
C PRO A 29 -8.15 -0.56 -3.51
N LEU A 30 -7.31 0.40 -3.08
CA LEU A 30 -6.41 0.20 -1.94
C LEU A 30 -7.18 -0.01 -0.65
N LEU A 31 -8.26 0.75 -0.39
CA LEU A 31 -9.13 0.55 0.78
C LEU A 31 -9.72 -0.86 0.84
N LYS A 32 -10.14 -1.42 -0.31
CA LYS A 32 -10.62 -2.80 -0.39
C LYS A 32 -9.52 -3.80 -0.06
N GLN A 33 -8.31 -3.59 -0.58
CA GLN A 33 -7.18 -4.48 -0.31
C GLN A 33 -6.77 -4.42 1.17
N LEU A 34 -6.69 -3.23 1.76
CA LEU A 34 -6.36 -3.06 3.19
C LEU A 34 -7.30 -3.85 4.10
N VAL A 35 -8.60 -3.85 3.81
CA VAL A 35 -9.58 -4.58 4.61
C VAL A 35 -9.61 -6.08 4.28
N ASN A 36 -9.69 -6.43 3.00
CA ASN A 36 -10.00 -7.80 2.58
C ASN A 36 -8.76 -8.69 2.49
N ASP A 37 -7.61 -8.11 2.17
CA ASP A 37 -6.36 -8.85 1.93
C ASP A 37 -5.37 -8.65 3.09
N TYR A 38 -5.32 -7.45 3.69
CA TYR A 38 -4.44 -7.14 4.83
C TYR A 38 -5.12 -7.19 6.21
N ASN A 39 -6.43 -7.49 6.26
CA ASN A 39 -7.22 -7.64 7.48
C ASN A 39 -7.27 -6.40 8.39
N TYR A 40 -7.00 -5.19 7.88
CA TYR A 40 -7.17 -3.97 8.67
C TYR A 40 -8.67 -3.69 8.86
N PRO A 41 -9.17 -3.60 10.10
CA PRO A 41 -10.56 -3.24 10.36
C PRO A 41 -10.91 -1.89 9.74
N LYS A 42 -12.14 -1.73 9.23
CA LYS A 42 -12.57 -0.45 8.63
C LYS A 42 -12.43 0.73 9.61
N ASN A 43 -12.69 0.51 10.89
CA ASN A 43 -12.53 1.53 11.93
C ASN A 43 -11.07 1.87 12.27
N HIS A 44 -10.08 1.17 11.71
CA HIS A 44 -8.66 1.51 11.80
C HIS A 44 -8.19 2.33 10.59
N ILE A 45 -9.04 2.58 9.61
CA ILE A 45 -8.68 3.25 8.36
C ILE A 45 -9.45 4.55 8.24
N VAL A 46 -8.78 5.62 7.82
CA VAL A 46 -9.39 6.92 7.52
C VAL A 46 -8.98 7.34 6.12
N ALA A 47 -9.98 7.57 5.26
CA ALA A 47 -9.81 8.15 3.92
C ALA A 47 -10.64 9.44 3.77
N HIS A 48 -11.88 9.46 4.28
CA HIS A 48 -12.76 10.62 4.20
C HIS A 48 -13.45 10.93 5.54
N PRO A 49 -13.33 12.18 6.06
CA PRO A 49 -12.39 13.21 5.64
C PRO A 49 -10.93 12.76 5.85
N GLN A 50 -10.02 13.25 5.01
CA GLN A 50 -8.61 12.87 5.06
C GLN A 50 -7.97 13.22 6.41
N TRP A 51 -7.15 12.30 6.93
CA TRP A 51 -6.30 12.60 8.08
C TRP A 51 -5.25 13.62 7.68
N LYS A 52 -4.90 14.54 8.60
CA LYS A 52 -3.89 15.56 8.36
C LYS A 52 -2.66 15.30 9.19
N VAL A 53 -1.49 15.47 8.60
CA VAL A 53 -0.19 15.46 9.28
C VAL A 53 0.39 16.88 9.34
N LYS A 54 1.47 17.04 10.10
CA LYS A 54 2.20 18.31 10.19
C LYS A 54 2.85 18.64 8.85
N SER A 55 2.96 19.93 8.54
CA SER A 55 3.75 20.42 7.40
C SER A 55 5.22 20.61 7.75
N ARG A 56 5.54 20.88 9.02
CA ARG A 56 6.89 21.06 9.57
C ARG A 56 6.95 20.57 11.02
N PRO A 57 8.14 20.23 11.55
CA PRO A 57 8.26 19.67 12.90
C PRO A 57 7.71 20.58 14.01
N SER A 58 7.90 21.89 13.88
CA SER A 58 7.48 22.92 14.84
C SER A 58 6.00 23.29 14.77
N ASP A 59 5.27 22.79 13.78
CA ASP A 59 3.87 23.18 13.60
C ASP A 59 2.99 22.64 14.73
N ARG A 60 2.15 23.53 15.27
CA ARG A 60 1.12 23.19 16.26
C ARG A 60 -0.20 22.74 15.62
N THR A 61 -0.37 22.99 14.32
CA THR A 61 -1.57 22.63 13.56
C THR A 61 -1.22 21.65 12.44
N LYS A 62 -2.14 20.75 12.12
CA LYS A 62 -1.97 19.77 11.02
C LYS A 62 -2.74 20.25 9.80
N GLN A 63 -2.03 20.44 8.70
CA GLN A 63 -2.59 21.03 7.49
C GLN A 63 -2.50 20.12 6.29
N TYR A 64 -1.55 19.18 6.28
CA TYR A 64 -1.27 18.38 5.10
C TYR A 64 -2.10 17.10 5.08
N PRO A 65 -3.05 16.92 4.14
CA PRO A 65 -3.89 15.73 4.09
C PRO A 65 -3.14 14.54 3.48
N VAL A 66 -3.30 13.35 4.05
CA VAL A 66 -2.87 12.09 3.43
C VAL A 66 -4.09 11.35 2.87
N ASP A 67 -3.92 10.63 1.76
CA ASP A 67 -5.05 9.99 1.08
C ASP A 67 -5.68 8.89 1.93
N ILE A 68 -4.84 8.10 2.61
CA ILE A 68 -5.29 7.09 3.56
C ILE A 68 -4.37 7.10 4.78
N ALA A 69 -4.96 7.10 5.97
CA ALA A 69 -4.28 6.86 7.23
C ALA A 69 -4.75 5.54 7.83
N ILE A 70 -3.80 4.75 8.34
CA ILE A 70 -4.05 3.45 8.97
C ILE A 70 -3.54 3.54 10.40
N PHE A 71 -4.37 3.11 11.36
CA PHE A 71 -4.10 3.18 12.79
C PHE A 71 -3.98 1.79 13.41
N THR A 72 -3.30 1.67 14.54
CA THR A 72 -3.23 0.40 15.30
C THR A 72 -4.50 0.12 16.11
N GLY A 73 -5.45 1.06 16.16
CA GLY A 73 -6.69 0.94 16.93
C GLY A 73 -7.82 1.84 16.39
N SER A 74 -9.01 1.71 16.98
CA SER A 74 -10.22 2.43 16.56
C SER A 74 -10.27 3.90 16.98
N LYS A 75 -9.53 4.28 18.03
CA LYS A 75 -9.35 5.67 18.43
C LYS A 75 -8.25 6.26 17.56
N HIS A 76 -8.47 7.31 16.79
CA HIS A 76 -7.43 7.86 15.90
C HIS A 76 -6.66 8.99 16.59
N THR A 77 -5.36 8.78 16.81
CA THR A 77 -4.42 9.77 17.36
C THR A 77 -3.10 9.74 16.58
N ASP A 78 -2.22 10.72 16.79
CA ASP A 78 -0.88 10.64 16.18
C ASP A 78 -0.10 9.44 16.70
N ASP A 79 -0.19 9.15 18.00
CA ASP A 79 0.60 8.07 18.63
C ASP A 79 0.31 6.69 18.07
N ASN A 80 -0.90 6.48 17.55
CA ASN A 80 -1.29 5.20 16.95
C ASN A 80 -1.46 5.24 15.44
N LEU A 81 -1.08 6.35 14.80
CA LEU A 81 -0.92 6.39 13.36
C LEU A 81 0.19 5.42 12.96
N TYR A 82 -0.17 4.38 12.23
CA TYR A 82 0.70 3.27 11.91
C TYR A 82 1.30 3.36 10.52
N ALA A 83 0.45 3.65 9.53
CA ALA A 83 0.85 3.80 8.14
C ALA A 83 0.08 4.93 7.47
N ILE A 84 0.69 5.50 6.43
CA ILE A 84 0.05 6.49 5.56
C ILE A 84 0.21 6.07 4.10
N ALA A 85 -0.78 6.38 3.28
CA ALA A 85 -0.73 6.15 1.85
C ALA A 85 -0.81 7.46 1.06
N GLU A 86 -0.04 7.50 -0.02
CA GLU A 86 -0.12 8.50 -1.09
C GLU A 86 -0.58 7.76 -2.35
N CYS A 87 -1.76 8.11 -2.84
CA CYS A 87 -2.36 7.56 -4.04
C CYS A 87 -2.13 8.49 -5.22
N LYS A 88 -1.91 7.92 -6.40
CA LYS A 88 -1.78 8.68 -7.64
C LYS A 88 -2.63 8.08 -8.75
N ARG A 89 -2.84 8.84 -9.82
CA ARG A 89 -3.42 8.29 -11.06
C ARG A 89 -2.47 7.26 -11.69
N LYS A 90 -3.02 6.27 -12.39
CA LYS A 90 -2.27 5.15 -13.03
C LYS A 90 -1.09 5.52 -13.92
N THR A 91 -1.08 6.72 -14.48
CA THR A 91 -0.01 7.18 -15.38
C THR A 91 1.13 7.88 -14.65
N ARG A 92 0.99 8.17 -13.36
CA ARG A 92 1.97 8.90 -12.55
C ARG A 92 2.85 7.92 -11.77
N LYS A 93 4.13 8.26 -11.68
CA LYS A 93 5.18 7.50 -10.96
C LYS A 93 5.94 8.35 -9.93
N ASP A 94 5.56 9.62 -9.80
CA ASP A 94 6.06 10.56 -8.81
C ASP A 94 5.23 10.51 -7.52
N GLY A 95 5.71 11.15 -6.46
CA GLY A 95 5.02 11.21 -5.16
C GLY A 95 5.67 10.37 -4.06
N LEU A 96 6.66 9.53 -4.35
CA LEU A 96 7.40 8.80 -3.31
C LEU A 96 8.20 9.73 -2.38
N ALA A 97 8.83 10.77 -2.94
CA ALA A 97 9.53 11.79 -2.15
C ALA A 97 8.56 12.54 -1.23
N GLN A 98 7.37 12.84 -1.74
CA GLN A 98 6.29 13.49 -1.04
C GLN A 98 5.80 12.63 0.14
N LEU A 99 5.54 11.34 -0.11
CA LEU A 99 5.21 10.36 0.93
C LEU A 99 6.28 10.29 2.03
N LYS A 100 7.56 10.27 1.66
CA LYS A 100 8.68 10.25 2.63
C LYS A 100 8.70 11.49 3.52
N ILE A 101 8.36 12.67 2.98
CA ILE A 101 8.24 13.90 3.77
C ILE A 101 7.10 13.80 4.78
N TYR A 102 5.93 13.29 4.40
CA TYR A 102 4.83 13.11 5.35
C TYR A 102 5.11 12.04 6.39
N LEU A 103 5.84 11.01 6.00
CA LEU A 103 6.27 9.94 6.87
C LEU A 103 7.30 10.44 7.91
N SER A 104 8.21 11.35 7.53
CA SER A 104 9.16 11.96 8.47
C SER A 104 8.50 12.93 9.46
N LEU A 105 7.39 13.56 9.07
CA LEU A 105 6.65 14.54 9.87
C LEU A 105 5.53 13.94 10.72
N SER A 106 5.38 12.63 10.71
CA SER A 106 4.33 11.90 11.45
C SER A 106 4.91 10.73 12.24
N ASN A 107 4.09 10.13 13.11
CA ASN A 107 4.48 8.94 13.89
C ASN A 107 4.36 7.63 13.10
N ALA A 108 3.75 7.66 11.90
CA ALA A 108 3.61 6.49 11.03
C ALA A 108 4.96 5.81 10.77
N LYS A 109 4.96 4.48 10.81
CA LYS A 109 6.14 3.64 10.55
C LYS A 109 6.22 3.22 9.09
N LEU A 110 5.09 3.12 8.41
CA LEU A 110 5.02 2.62 7.03
C LEU A 110 4.43 3.66 6.08
N GLY A 111 5.01 3.74 4.89
CA GLY A 111 4.50 4.50 3.76
C GLY A 111 4.07 3.57 2.64
N ILE A 112 2.91 3.83 2.06
CA ILE A 112 2.37 3.12 0.90
C ILE A 112 2.21 4.12 -0.24
N TRP A 113 2.95 3.95 -1.32
CA TRP A 113 2.67 4.66 -2.56
C TRP A 113 1.95 3.71 -3.51
N PHE A 114 0.83 4.14 -4.08
CA PHE A 114 0.04 3.31 -4.98
C PHE A 114 -0.62 4.12 -6.08
N ASN A 115 -0.48 3.69 -7.34
CA ASN A 115 -1.11 4.38 -8.47
C ASN A 115 -2.27 3.60 -9.11
N GLY A 116 -2.75 2.53 -8.49
CA GLY A 116 -3.74 1.64 -9.10
C GLY A 116 -3.14 0.46 -9.88
N LYS A 117 -1.83 0.43 -10.09
CA LYS A 117 -1.11 -0.66 -10.79
C LYS A 117 0.14 -1.13 -10.06
N GLU A 118 0.95 -0.17 -9.64
CA GLU A 118 2.26 -0.37 -9.04
C GLU A 118 2.24 0.08 -7.59
N TYR A 119 3.02 -0.61 -6.76
CA TYR A 119 3.24 -0.31 -5.36
C TYR A 119 4.69 0.11 -5.13
N ALA A 120 4.88 1.02 -4.18
CA ALA A 120 6.14 1.15 -3.47
C ALA A 120 5.86 1.23 -1.96
N PHE A 121 6.55 0.41 -1.18
CA PHE A 121 6.42 0.36 0.26
C PHE A 121 7.70 0.83 0.93
N VAL A 122 7.55 1.68 1.95
CA VAL A 122 8.68 2.27 2.67
C VAL A 122 8.50 2.05 4.17
N HIS A 123 9.53 1.55 4.82
CA HIS A 123 9.65 1.49 6.27
C HIS A 123 10.49 2.66 6.78
N LYS A 124 9.93 3.45 7.68
CA LYS A 124 10.62 4.51 8.41
C LYS A 124 11.30 3.91 9.64
N ILE A 125 12.63 4.01 9.67
CA ILE A 125 13.45 3.57 10.78
C ILE A 125 14.04 4.83 11.44
N VAL A 126 13.86 4.96 12.76
CA VAL A 126 14.45 6.04 13.53
C VAL A 126 15.59 5.46 14.35
N LYS A 127 16.83 5.88 14.08
CA LYS A 127 18.04 5.49 14.80
C LYS A 127 18.82 6.75 15.14
N ASN A 128 19.24 6.90 16.40
CA ASN A 128 20.06 8.03 16.84
C ASN A 128 19.49 9.41 16.43
N ASN A 129 18.17 9.59 16.50
CA ASN A 129 17.43 10.76 16.02
C ASN A 129 17.51 11.07 14.50
N GLU A 130 18.08 10.16 13.70
CA GLU A 130 18.06 10.23 12.25
C GLU A 130 16.96 9.32 11.69
N ILE A 131 16.37 9.75 10.57
CA ILE A 131 15.31 9.03 9.87
C ILE A 131 15.91 8.37 8.63
N GLU A 132 15.89 7.04 8.63
CA GLU A 132 16.23 6.21 7.48
C GLU A 132 14.96 5.66 6.85
N PHE A 133 14.96 5.54 5.52
CA PHE A 133 13.86 4.94 4.77
C PHE A 133 14.35 3.69 4.05
N GLN A 134 13.79 2.54 4.42
CA GLN A 134 14.07 1.26 3.78
C GLN A 134 12.92 0.88 2.86
N ASN A 135 13.21 0.49 1.62
CA ASN A 135 12.20 -0.13 0.76
C ASN A 135 11.92 -1.55 1.25
N ILE A 136 10.65 -1.90 1.38
CA ILE A 136 10.20 -3.25 1.76
C ILE A 136 9.34 -3.84 0.65
N SER A 137 9.22 -5.17 0.63
CA SER A 137 8.44 -5.86 -0.41
C SER A 137 6.94 -5.72 -0.23
N ASN A 138 6.47 -5.59 1.02
CA ASN A 138 5.05 -5.43 1.35
C ASN A 138 4.85 -4.81 2.74
N ILE A 139 3.62 -4.44 3.10
CA ILE A 139 3.21 -4.12 4.48
C ILE A 139 2.74 -5.38 5.24
N PRO A 140 2.84 -5.41 6.57
CA PRO A 140 2.35 -6.53 7.37
C PRO A 140 0.82 -6.56 7.42
N LEU A 141 0.28 -7.74 7.69
CA LEU A 141 -1.14 -7.91 8.03
C LEU A 141 -1.46 -7.16 9.34
N CYS A 142 -2.72 -6.81 9.55
CA CYS A 142 -3.15 -6.21 10.81
C CYS A 142 -2.77 -7.12 11.99
N GLY A 143 -2.01 -6.57 12.95
CA GLY A 143 -1.51 -7.28 14.13
C GLY A 143 -0.21 -8.07 13.92
N GLN A 144 0.29 -8.17 12.69
CA GLN A 144 1.59 -8.78 12.39
C GLN A 144 2.72 -7.76 12.56
N ARG A 145 3.90 -8.23 12.96
CA ARG A 145 5.09 -7.37 13.06
C ARG A 145 5.77 -7.21 11.70
N ILE A 146 6.48 -6.10 11.51
CA ILE A 146 7.18 -5.80 10.25
C ILE A 146 8.32 -6.82 10.04
N GLU A 147 8.94 -7.30 11.12
CA GLU A 147 10.03 -8.27 11.10
C GLU A 147 9.57 -9.66 10.64
N ASP A 148 8.27 -9.93 10.67
CA ASP A 148 7.68 -11.21 10.24
C ASP A 148 7.40 -11.24 8.72
N LEU A 149 7.66 -10.14 8.00
CA LEU A 149 7.46 -10.07 6.55
C LEU A 149 8.37 -11.04 5.81
N GLY A 150 7.76 -11.93 5.03
CA GLY A 150 8.48 -12.93 4.23
C GLY A 150 8.84 -14.20 4.98
N LEU A 151 8.46 -14.33 6.26
CA LEU A 151 8.72 -15.53 7.07
C LEU A 151 7.55 -16.54 7.09
N PHE A 152 6.56 -16.37 6.21
CA PHE A 152 5.37 -17.22 6.16
C PHE A 152 5.70 -18.68 5.86
N LYS A 153 5.13 -19.60 6.65
CA LYS A 153 5.18 -21.03 6.39
C LYS A 153 3.96 -21.47 5.62
N ARG A 154 4.02 -22.68 5.04
CA ARG A 154 2.90 -23.25 4.28
C ARG A 154 1.57 -23.26 5.05
N LYS A 155 1.63 -23.54 6.35
CA LYS A 155 0.45 -23.57 7.24
C LYS A 155 -0.18 -22.20 7.50
N ASP A 156 0.58 -21.13 7.28
CA ASP A 156 0.12 -19.75 7.50
C ASP A 156 -0.55 -19.16 6.25
N LEU A 157 -0.54 -19.90 5.13
CA LEU A 157 -1.15 -19.46 3.87
C LEU A 157 -2.67 -19.50 3.97
N ILE A 158 -3.29 -18.33 3.78
CA ILE A 158 -4.73 -18.19 3.65
C ILE A 158 -5.17 -18.34 2.20
N LYS A 159 -6.40 -18.82 1.98
CA LYS A 159 -7.01 -18.79 0.64
C LYS A 159 -7.14 -17.34 0.20
N THR A 160 -6.53 -17.01 -0.93
CA THR A 160 -6.68 -15.69 -1.54
C THR A 160 -7.98 -15.59 -2.30
N ASN A 161 -8.64 -14.44 -2.19
CA ASN A 161 -9.88 -14.13 -2.90
C ASN A 161 -9.63 -13.32 -4.17
N ASN A 162 -8.38 -12.86 -4.39
CA ASN A 162 -8.03 -11.82 -5.36
C ASN A 162 -6.73 -12.14 -6.13
N LEU A 163 -6.63 -13.35 -6.72
CA LEU A 163 -5.46 -13.77 -7.51
C LEU A 163 -5.20 -12.88 -8.73
N LYS A 164 -6.26 -12.46 -9.44
CA LYS A 164 -6.13 -11.65 -10.67
C LYS A 164 -5.37 -10.32 -10.43
N PRO A 165 -5.74 -9.48 -9.44
CA PRO A 165 -4.97 -8.29 -9.09
C PRO A 165 -3.50 -8.59 -8.78
N VAL A 166 -3.22 -9.62 -7.98
CA VAL A 166 -1.85 -9.99 -7.60
C VAL A 166 -1.01 -10.35 -8.83
N PHE A 167 -1.53 -11.22 -9.70
CA PHE A 167 -0.84 -11.58 -10.95
C PHE A 167 -0.63 -10.37 -11.87
N ASN A 168 -1.60 -9.46 -11.94
CA ASN A 168 -1.46 -8.23 -12.71
C ASN A 168 -0.35 -7.33 -12.17
N THR A 169 -0.21 -7.22 -10.84
CA THR A 169 0.89 -6.45 -10.22
C THR A 169 2.24 -7.07 -10.56
N ILE A 170 2.39 -8.40 -10.42
CA ILE A 170 3.65 -9.09 -10.77
C ILE A 170 3.96 -8.91 -12.26
N ARG A 171 2.97 -9.10 -13.14
CA ARG A 171 3.10 -8.91 -14.60
C ARG A 171 3.56 -7.49 -14.95
N ASN A 172 2.92 -6.48 -14.36
CA ASN A 172 3.27 -5.08 -14.61
C ASN A 172 4.70 -4.76 -14.13
N TYR A 173 5.10 -5.31 -12.98
CA TYR A 173 6.47 -5.17 -12.48
C TYR A 173 7.49 -5.80 -13.42
N LEU A 174 7.25 -7.03 -13.88
CA LEU A 174 8.13 -7.70 -14.85
C LEU A 174 8.21 -6.91 -16.16
N ALA A 175 7.06 -6.49 -16.71
CA ALA A 175 7.00 -5.71 -17.94
C ALA A 175 7.75 -4.37 -17.85
N ALA A 176 7.73 -3.71 -16.68
CA ALA A 176 8.43 -2.45 -16.46
C ALA A 176 9.95 -2.59 -16.32
N ASN A 177 10.45 -3.78 -15.96
CA ASN A 177 11.85 -4.02 -15.64
C ASN A 177 12.58 -4.97 -16.64
N ASN A 178 11.86 -5.59 -17.58
CA ASN A 178 12.47 -6.45 -18.60
C ASN A 178 13.09 -5.61 -19.73
N ILE A 179 14.42 -5.66 -19.86
CA ILE A 179 15.17 -5.05 -20.96
C ILE A 179 15.25 -6.09 -22.09
N GLY A 180 14.38 -6.00 -23.09
CA GLY A 180 14.56 -6.76 -24.35
C GLY A 180 13.30 -7.39 -24.97
N SER A 181 12.25 -7.70 -24.19
CA SER A 181 11.00 -8.19 -24.77
C SER A 181 9.77 -7.77 -23.96
N THR A 182 8.76 -7.30 -24.69
CA THR A 182 7.41 -6.98 -24.18
C THR A 182 6.38 -8.04 -24.63
N LEU A 183 6.86 -9.15 -25.21
CA LEU A 183 6.01 -10.24 -25.67
C LEU A 183 5.36 -10.91 -24.47
N ASP A 184 4.03 -10.90 -24.44
CA ASP A 184 3.24 -11.43 -23.34
C ASP A 184 3.56 -12.91 -23.04
N SER A 185 3.95 -13.70 -24.05
CA SER A 185 4.37 -15.10 -23.90
C SER A 185 5.61 -15.25 -23.01
N GLU A 186 6.63 -14.40 -23.19
CA GLU A 186 7.87 -14.46 -22.42
C GLU A 186 7.67 -13.99 -20.99
N LEU A 187 6.89 -12.92 -20.80
CA LEU A 187 6.47 -12.47 -19.46
C LEU A 187 5.67 -13.55 -18.72
N MET A 188 4.83 -14.31 -19.44
CA MET A 188 4.06 -15.39 -18.84
C MET A 188 4.94 -16.56 -18.40
N ILE A 189 5.98 -16.90 -19.17
CA ILE A 189 6.98 -17.92 -18.78
C ILE A 189 7.73 -17.47 -17.52
N GLN A 190 8.17 -16.21 -17.46
CA GLN A 190 8.82 -15.67 -16.26
C GLN A 190 7.89 -15.74 -15.03
N LEU A 191 6.62 -15.38 -15.21
CA LEU A 191 5.62 -15.47 -14.14
C LEU A 191 5.44 -16.91 -13.65
N ILE A 192 5.32 -17.87 -14.56
CA ILE A 192 5.23 -19.30 -14.25
C ILE A 192 6.47 -19.75 -13.45
N ASN A 193 7.68 -19.37 -13.88
CA ASN A 193 8.92 -19.73 -13.21
C ASN A 193 8.98 -19.18 -11.78
N ILE A 194 8.51 -17.95 -11.56
CA ILE A 194 8.41 -17.35 -10.21
C ILE A 194 7.44 -18.15 -9.34
N ILE A 195 6.26 -18.51 -9.86
CA ILE A 195 5.27 -19.30 -9.12
C ILE A 195 5.85 -20.66 -8.72
N PHE A 196 6.46 -21.38 -9.66
CA PHE A 196 7.09 -22.67 -9.37
C PHE A 196 8.22 -22.55 -8.36
N SER A 197 9.05 -21.51 -8.46
CA SER A 197 10.12 -21.24 -7.50
C SER A 197 9.56 -21.06 -6.09
N GLN A 198 8.46 -20.31 -5.94
CA GLN A 198 7.81 -20.11 -4.65
C GLN A 198 7.19 -21.40 -4.10
N ILE A 199 6.49 -22.17 -4.94
CA ILE A 199 5.96 -23.48 -4.53
C ILE A 199 7.10 -24.40 -4.06
N ALA A 200 8.24 -24.40 -4.76
CA ALA A 200 9.40 -25.19 -4.38
C ALA A 200 10.00 -24.74 -3.04
N ILE A 201 10.10 -23.43 -2.79
CA ILE A 201 10.57 -22.86 -1.51
C ILE A 201 9.62 -23.28 -0.37
N ILE A 202 8.32 -23.09 -0.55
CA ILE A 202 7.28 -23.43 0.44
C ILE A 202 7.31 -24.94 0.75
N ASN A 203 7.59 -25.78 -0.24
CA ASN A 203 7.65 -27.24 -0.08
C ASN A 203 8.97 -27.74 0.54
N LYS A 204 10.05 -26.96 0.45
CA LYS A 204 11.36 -27.30 1.04
C LYS A 204 11.52 -26.79 2.47
N SER A 205 10.63 -25.92 2.97
CA SER A 205 10.65 -25.47 4.36
C SER A 205 10.22 -26.62 5.29
N PRO A 206 11.11 -27.17 6.15
CA PRO A 206 10.81 -28.37 6.95
C PRO A 206 9.88 -28.11 8.15
N PHE A 207 9.39 -26.88 8.34
CA PHE A 207 8.69 -26.44 9.54
C PHE A 207 7.57 -25.43 9.27
#